data_AF-R0M2Q3-F1
#
_entry.id   AF-R0M2Q3-F1
#
_cell.length_a   1.000
_cell.length_b   1.000
_cell.length_c   1.000
_cell.angle_alpha   90.00
_cell.angle_beta   90.00
_cell.angle_gamma   90.00
#
_symmetry.space_group_name_H-M   'P 1'
#
loop_
_entity.id
_entity.type
_entity.pdbx_description
1 polymer ?
#
loop_
_entity_poly.entity_id
_entity_poly.type
_entity_poly.pdbx_seq_one_letter_code
_entity_poly.pdbx_strand_id
1 'polypeptide(L)'
;MLLSKNFTKLTTENIGNSFLFGLGSKFLGKIIKKKYSLYDLRSCIRTGGEFAKHSLIYSLNLLTLSKLGITPFLLPISSTFLTGFLLGLKNGMNYASRSAVINSSSFIMKTLVFGK
;
A
#
# COMPACT_ATOMS: atom_id res chain seq x y z
N MET A 1 -8.92 11.18 17.73
CA MET A 1 -8.22 12.50 17.67
C MET A 1 -6.69 12.39 17.67
N LEU A 2 -6.08 11.33 18.22
CA LEU A 2 -4.62 11.07 18.20
C LEU A 2 -3.99 10.90 16.80
N LEU A 3 -4.80 10.50 15.80
CA LEU A 3 -4.31 10.20 14.46
C LEU A 3 -3.86 11.44 13.68
N SER A 4 -4.35 12.65 14.00
CA SER A 4 -4.08 13.84 13.18
C SER A 4 -2.77 14.56 13.50
N LYS A 5 -2.31 14.57 14.77
CA LYS A 5 -1.15 15.39 15.18
C LYS A 5 0.16 14.97 14.50
N ASN A 6 0.31 13.70 14.14
CA ASN A 6 1.50 13.16 13.46
C ASN A 6 1.18 12.53 12.10
N PHE A 7 -0.03 12.73 11.56
CA PHE A 7 -0.47 12.06 10.34
C PHE A 7 0.48 12.32 9.15
N THR A 8 0.83 13.59 8.93
CA THR A 8 1.69 13.98 7.81
C THR A 8 3.07 13.36 7.93
N LYS A 9 3.68 13.41 9.12
CA LYS A 9 5.00 12.81 9.38
C LYS A 9 4.98 11.30 9.13
N LEU A 10 4.07 10.57 9.78
CA LEU A 10 3.93 9.12 9.63
C LEU A 10 3.60 8.71 8.20
N THR A 11 2.77 9.49 7.51
CA THR A 11 2.41 9.23 6.11
C THR A 11 3.61 9.41 5.20
N THR A 12 4.38 10.49 5.36
CA THR A 12 5.59 10.73 4.57
C THR A 12 6.64 9.65 4.81
N GLU A 13 6.85 9.23 6.07
CA GLU A 13 7.74 8.12 6.42
C GLU A 13 7.27 6.81 5.75
N ASN A 14 5.99 6.48 5.83
CA ASN A 14 5.42 5.28 5.20
C ASN A 14 5.54 5.30 3.66
N ILE A 15 5.32 6.46 3.03
CA ILE A 15 5.49 6.64 1.59
C ILE A 15 6.95 6.41 1.20
N GLY A 16 7.90 7.03 1.92
CA GLY A 16 9.33 6.86 1.69
C GLY A 16 9.79 5.41 1.86
N ASN A 17 9.38 4.76 2.95
CA ASN A 17 9.70 3.35 3.20
C ASN A 17 9.14 2.43 2.12
N SER A 18 7.92 2.69 1.66
CA SER A 18 7.28 1.89 0.60
C SER A 18 7.98 2.10 -0.75
N PHE A 19 8.41 3.32 -1.04
CA PHE A 19 9.22 3.61 -2.22
C PHE A 19 10.53 2.81 -2.21
N LEU A 20 11.29 2.87 -1.11
CA LEU A 20 12.55 2.15 -0.95
C LEU A 20 12.34 0.64 -1.04
N PHE A 21 11.28 0.11 -0.45
CA PHE A 21 10.93 -1.31 -0.54
C PHE A 21 10.60 -1.74 -1.98
N GLY A 22 9.77 -0.97 -2.69
CA GLY A 22 9.41 -1.25 -4.09
C GLY A 22 10.61 -1.16 -5.03
N LEU A 23 11.47 -0.16 -4.83
CA LEU A 23 12.71 0.01 -5.59
C LEU A 23 13.68 -1.15 -5.30
N GLY A 24 13.95 -1.42 -4.02
CA GLY A 24 14.89 -2.44 -3.58
C GLY A 24 14.47 -3.85 -3.97
N SER A 25 13.19 -4.21 -3.83
CA SER A 25 12.67 -5.52 -4.24
C SER A 25 12.82 -5.77 -5.74
N LYS A 26 12.55 -4.75 -6.57
CA LYS A 26 12.75 -4.85 -8.01
C LYS A 26 14.22 -4.95 -8.39
N PHE A 27 15.07 -4.17 -7.72
CA PHE A 27 16.50 -4.16 -7.91
C PHE A 27 17.14 -5.51 -7.54
N LEU A 28 16.82 -6.05 -6.35
CA LEU A 28 17.23 -7.39 -5.92
C LEU A 28 16.77 -8.48 -6.88
N GLY A 29 15.50 -8.43 -7.32
CA GLY A 29 14.98 -9.37 -8.31
C GLY A 29 15.70 -9.33 -9.66
N LYS A 30 16.33 -8.20 -10.00
CA LYS A 30 17.14 -8.05 -11.22
C LYS A 30 18.57 -8.55 -11.02
N ILE A 31 19.17 -8.31 -9.85
CA ILE A 31 20.46 -8.87 -9.45
C ILE A 31 20.44 -10.39 -9.55
N ILE A 32 19.43 -11.01 -8.93
CA ILE A 32 19.25 -12.48 -8.92
C ILE A 32 19.14 -13.03 -10.35
N LYS A 33 18.51 -12.27 -11.26
CA LYS A 33 18.31 -12.65 -12.66
C LYS A 33 19.48 -12.25 -13.59
N LYS A 34 20.55 -11.65 -13.06
CA LYS A 34 21.71 -11.14 -13.82
C LYS A 34 21.35 -10.25 -15.02
N LYS A 35 20.29 -9.43 -14.91
CA LYS A 35 19.85 -8.49 -15.96
C LYS A 35 20.12 -7.05 -15.50
N TYR A 36 21.18 -6.44 -16.02
CA TYR A 36 21.61 -5.08 -15.66
C TYR A 36 21.63 -4.16 -16.90
N SER A 37 20.77 -3.15 -16.92
CA SER A 37 20.72 -2.10 -17.95
C SER A 37 20.20 -0.78 -17.36
N LEU A 38 20.49 0.36 -17.98
CA LEU A 38 19.95 1.67 -17.57
C LEU A 38 18.41 1.72 -17.62
N TYR A 39 17.78 0.95 -18.53
CA TYR A 39 16.33 0.76 -18.56
C TYR A 39 15.80 0.06 -17.30
N ASP A 40 16.65 -0.68 -16.57
CA ASP A 40 16.28 -1.35 -15.33
C ASP A 40 16.16 -0.37 -14.15
N LEU A 41 16.96 0.71 -14.11
CA LEU A 41 16.83 1.72 -13.06
C LEU A 41 15.49 2.45 -13.16
N ARG A 42 15.08 2.85 -14.38
CA ARG A 42 13.75 3.45 -14.62
C ARG A 42 12.64 2.50 -14.19
N SER A 43 12.78 1.20 -14.44
CA SER A 43 11.82 0.18 -14.01
C SER A 43 11.75 0.05 -12.48
N CYS A 44 12.89 0.10 -11.79
CA CYS A 44 12.95 0.05 -10.33
C CYS A 44 12.33 1.29 -9.69
N ILE A 45 12.66 2.49 -10.19
CA ILE A 45 12.05 3.76 -9.73
C ILE A 45 10.54 3.74 -9.97
N ARG A 46 10.08 3.24 -11.12
CA ARG A 46 8.65 3.09 -11.40
C ARG A 46 7.99 2.14 -10.40
N THR A 47 8.60 1.01 -10.08
CA THR A 47 8.06 0.08 -9.07
C THR A 47 8.02 0.71 -7.68
N GLY A 48 9.08 1.41 -7.26
CA GLY A 48 9.07 2.20 -6.02
C GLY A 48 7.94 3.22 -5.99
N GLY A 49 7.74 3.96 -7.09
CA GLY A 49 6.68 4.94 -7.23
C GLY A 49 5.27 4.34 -7.12
N GLU A 50 5.02 3.16 -7.69
CA GLU A 50 3.72 2.48 -7.54
C GLU A 50 3.45 2.06 -6.08
N PHE A 51 4.48 1.62 -5.34
CA PHE A 51 4.36 1.29 -3.91
C PHE A 51 4.12 2.55 -3.06
N ALA A 52 4.83 3.64 -3.37
CA ALA A 52 4.63 4.94 -2.73
C ALA A 52 3.20 5.45 -2.90
N LYS A 53 2.64 5.36 -4.13
CA LYS A 53 1.23 5.69 -4.41
C LYS A 53 0.27 4.83 -3.61
N HIS A 54 0.54 3.52 -3.49
CA HIS A 54 -0.30 2.62 -2.70
C HIS A 54 -0.38 3.07 -1.23
N SER A 55 0.76 3.41 -0.63
CA SER A 55 0.81 3.87 0.76
C SER A 55 0.17 5.24 0.97
N LEU A 56 0.30 6.16 0.00
CA LEU A 56 -0.40 7.44 0.02
C LEU A 56 -1.93 7.25 0.01
N ILE A 57 -2.44 6.45 -0.92
CA ILE A 57 -3.89 6.20 -1.04
C ILE A 57 -4.41 5.52 0.22
N TYR A 58 -3.67 4.55 0.76
CA TYR A 58 -4.00 3.92 2.04
C TYR A 58 -4.09 4.92 3.19
N SER A 59 -3.08 5.76 3.37
CA SER A 59 -3.09 6.79 4.43
C SER A 59 -4.26 7.75 4.27
N LEU A 60 -4.56 8.21 3.05
CA LEU A 60 -5.69 9.10 2.79
C LEU A 60 -7.04 8.44 3.12
N ASN A 61 -7.22 7.19 2.72
CA ASN A 61 -8.42 6.41 3.05
C ASN A 61 -8.56 6.25 4.57
N LEU A 62 -7.46 5.93 5.26
CA LEU A 62 -7.44 5.74 6.71
C LEU A 62 -7.79 7.04 7.46
N LEU A 63 -7.27 8.19 7.01
CA LEU A 63 -7.64 9.49 7.57
C LEU A 63 -9.12 9.80 7.34
N THR A 64 -9.61 9.59 6.12
CA THR A 64 -10.99 9.88 5.73
C THR A 64 -11.97 9.04 6.52
N LEU A 65 -11.77 7.73 6.56
CA LEU A 65 -12.60 6.79 7.33
C LEU A 65 -12.53 7.06 8.84
N SER A 66 -11.37 7.46 9.36
CA SER A 66 -11.24 7.86 10.76
C SER A 66 -12.06 9.12 11.07
N LYS A 67 -12.12 10.08 10.16
CA LYS A 67 -12.98 11.28 10.30
C LYS A 67 -14.47 10.96 10.18
N LEU A 68 -14.82 9.93 9.41
CA LEU A 68 -16.19 9.43 9.28
C LEU A 68 -16.66 8.61 10.49
N GLY A 69 -15.80 8.38 11.49
CA GLY A 69 -16.17 7.67 12.72
C GLY A 69 -16.26 6.16 12.56
N ILE A 70 -15.62 5.58 11.54
CA ILE A 70 -15.49 4.12 11.40
C ILE A 70 -14.80 3.57 12.66
N THR A 71 -15.31 2.45 13.18
CA THR A 71 -14.77 1.83 14.39
C THR A 71 -13.29 1.46 14.21
N PRO A 72 -12.45 1.58 15.25
CA PRO A 72 -11.01 1.31 15.15
C PRO A 72 -10.67 -0.08 14.61
N PHE A 73 -11.53 -1.07 14.89
CA PHE A 73 -11.39 -2.44 14.40
C PHE A 73 -11.62 -2.56 12.87
N LEU A 74 -12.67 -1.90 12.35
CA LEU A 74 -12.99 -1.93 10.92
C LEU A 74 -12.10 -0.98 10.11
N LEU A 75 -11.58 0.07 10.73
CA LEU A 75 -10.79 1.11 10.07
C LEU A 75 -9.67 0.58 9.16
N PRO A 76 -8.76 -0.31 9.61
CA PRO A 76 -7.70 -0.82 8.75
C PRO A 76 -8.21 -1.80 7.67
N ILE A 77 -9.29 -2.56 7.95
CA ILE A 77 -9.92 -3.47 6.98
C ILE A 77 -10.54 -2.66 5.83
N SER A 78 -11.36 -1.65 6.17
CA SER A 78 -11.99 -0.77 5.19
C SER A 78 -10.96 0.04 4.39
N SER A 79 -9.88 0.49 5.05
CA SER A 79 -8.79 1.23 4.38
C SER A 79 -8.02 0.36 3.38
N THR A 80 -7.70 -0.89 3.75
CA THR A 80 -7.02 -1.83 2.84
C THR A 80 -7.91 -2.26 1.67
N PHE A 81 -9.20 -2.49 1.93
CA PHE A 81 -10.19 -2.79 0.90
C PHE A 81 -10.30 -1.66 -0.13
N LEU A 82 -10.56 -0.42 0.32
CA LEU A 82 -10.71 0.74 -0.58
C LEU A 82 -9.44 1.00 -1.39
N THR A 83 -8.27 0.84 -0.77
CA THR A 83 -7.00 1.04 -1.48
C THR A 83 -6.82 0.01 -2.59
N GLY A 84 -7.09 -1.27 -2.31
CA GLY A 84 -7.05 -2.33 -3.32
C GLY A 84 -8.06 -2.10 -4.44
N PHE A 85 -9.27 -1.69 -4.09
CA PHE A 85 -10.32 -1.36 -5.06
C PHE A 85 -9.91 -0.23 -5.99
N LEU A 86 -9.51 0.93 -5.44
CA LEU A 86 -9.15 2.13 -6.20
C LEU A 86 -7.97 1.88 -7.14
N LEU A 87 -6.95 1.17 -6.66
CA LEU A 87 -5.79 0.85 -7.49
C LEU A 87 -6.08 -0.21 -8.55
N GLY A 88 -7.02 -1.12 -8.29
CA GLY A 88 -7.44 -2.15 -9.22
C GLY A 88 -8.38 -1.64 -10.31
N LEU A 89 -9.10 -0.53 -10.08
CA LEU A 89 -10.04 0.06 -11.05
C LEU A 89 -9.38 0.36 -12.41
N LYS A 90 -8.10 0.75 -12.43
CA LYS A 90 -7.35 0.98 -13.68
C LYS A 90 -7.25 -0.26 -14.59
N ASN A 91 -7.48 -1.44 -14.04
CA ASN A 91 -7.45 -2.73 -14.73
C ASN A 91 -8.86 -3.34 -14.93
N GLY A 92 -9.93 -2.60 -14.59
CA GLY A 92 -11.33 -3.02 -14.72
C GLY A 92 -11.98 -3.49 -13.42
N MET A 93 -13.32 -3.54 -13.42
CA MET A 93 -14.13 -3.77 -12.22
C MET A 93 -13.85 -5.13 -11.55
N ASN A 94 -13.68 -6.19 -12.34
CA ASN A 94 -13.39 -7.53 -11.82
C ASN A 94 -12.01 -7.61 -11.15
N TYR A 95 -11.02 -6.84 -11.64
CA TYR A 95 -9.71 -6.73 -10.99
C TYR A 95 -9.79 -5.90 -9.72
N ALA A 96 -10.56 -4.82 -9.72
CA ALA A 96 -10.79 -3.97 -8.56
C ALA A 96 -11.38 -4.75 -7.39
N SER A 97 -12.48 -5.47 -7.62
CA SER A 97 -13.14 -6.27 -6.59
C SER A 97 -12.23 -7.36 -6.03
N ARG A 98 -11.54 -8.10 -6.91
CA ARG A 98 -10.59 -9.14 -6.50
C ARG A 98 -9.43 -8.58 -5.68
N SER A 99 -8.85 -7.45 -6.11
CA SER A 99 -7.74 -6.81 -5.39
C SER A 99 -8.17 -6.28 -4.03
N ALA A 100 -9.38 -5.74 -3.92
CA ALA A 100 -9.94 -5.27 -2.65
C ALA A 100 -10.08 -6.41 -1.64
N VAL A 101 -10.65 -7.55 -2.08
CA VAL A 101 -10.80 -8.75 -1.26
C VAL A 101 -9.44 -9.27 -0.82
N ILE A 102 -8.50 -9.51 -1.75
CA ILE A 102 -7.16 -10.04 -1.42
C ILE A 102 -6.44 -9.17 -0.38
N ASN A 103 -6.47 -7.84 -0.55
CA ASN A 103 -5.81 -6.92 0.37
C ASN A 103 -6.43 -6.97 1.78
N SER A 104 -7.76 -6.96 1.86
CA SER A 104 -8.47 -7.05 3.14
C SER A 104 -8.26 -8.41 3.83
N SER A 105 -8.28 -9.52 3.08
CA SER A 105 -8.01 -10.86 3.59
C SER A 105 -6.57 -11.01 4.09
N SER A 106 -5.59 -10.44 3.37
CA SER A 106 -4.18 -10.44 3.81
C SER A 106 -4.00 -9.69 5.14
N PHE A 107 -4.72 -8.58 5.32
CA PHE A 107 -4.71 -7.84 6.58
C PHE A 107 -5.36 -8.63 7.72
N ILE A 108 -6.51 -9.26 7.48
CA ILE A 108 -7.19 -10.11 8.48
C ILE A 108 -6.28 -11.26 8.88
N MET A 109 -5.65 -11.94 7.90
CA MET A 109 -4.71 -13.03 8.16
C MET A 109 -3.51 -12.55 8.98
N LYS A 110 -2.94 -11.39 8.66
CA LYS A 110 -1.85 -10.80 9.45
C LYS A 110 -2.28 -10.54 10.89
N THR A 111 -3.49 -10.02 11.08
CA THR A 111 -4.05 -9.75 12.41
C THR A 111 -4.31 -11.05 13.18
N LEU A 112 -4.75 -12.12 12.51
CA LEU A 112 -4.97 -13.43 13.17
C LEU A 112 -3.66 -14.14 13.53
N VAL A 113 -2.63 -14.05 12.69
CA VAL A 113 -1.36 -14.76 12.88
C VAL A 113 -0.42 -14.01 13.84
N PHE A 114 -0.41 -12.68 13.77
CA PHE A 114 0.51 -11.84 14.53
C PHE A 114 -0.18 -10.95 15.57
N GLY A 115 -1.50 -11.03 15.71
CA GLY A 115 -2.26 -10.33 16.75
C GLY A 115 -2.09 -11.04 18.08
N LYS A 116 -1.14 -10.57 18.87
CA LYS A 116 -1.20 -10.63 20.34
C LYS A 116 -1.77 -9.32 20.85
#